data_AF-A0A3D2Z7M1-F1
#
_entry.id   AF-A0A3D2Z7M1-F1
#
_cell.length_a   1.000
_cell.length_b   1.000
_cell.length_c   1.000
_cell.angle_alpha   90.00
_cell.angle_beta   90.00
_cell.angle_gamma   90.00
#
_symmetry.space_group_name_H-M   'P 1'
#
loop_
_entity.id
_entity.type
_entity.pdbx_description
1 polymer ?
#
loop_
_entity_poly.entity_id
_entity_poly.type
_entity_poly.pdbx_seq_one_letter_code
_entity_poly.pdbx_strand_id
1 'polypeptide(L)'
;MPYFFQRTGYDAAEIHTPVWYPDREAVTAVGEVIAGTRDWTGSVSPPVICRDVVVVGSSGMDWRLGRDQPVLVPPGDVRGFDVRTGAMVWTFHSIPHDGEFGADTWEPGAWQKHGAANVWSMMTADDDLGYFYLPFSTPDNDFYGGRPGDNLFGESLVCLNAATGERVWHYQLIHHGLWDYDIPAAPILLDPSLTDSRSRRWHK
;
A
#
# COMPACT_ATOMS: atom_id res chain seq x y z
N MET A 1 -30.99 4.41 8.97
CA MET A 1 -29.68 3.75 9.12
C MET A 1 -28.65 4.86 9.32
N PRO A 2 -28.02 5.01 10.50
CA PRO A 2 -27.03 6.06 10.68
C PRO A 2 -25.63 5.55 10.33
N TYR A 3 -24.94 6.29 9.47
CA TYR A 3 -23.52 6.14 9.18
C TYR A 3 -22.72 6.55 10.42
N PHE A 4 -21.89 5.66 10.96
CA PHE A 4 -20.98 5.96 12.07
C PHE A 4 -19.67 6.55 11.51
N PHE A 5 -19.64 7.85 11.29
CA PHE A 5 -18.40 8.64 11.28
C PHE A 5 -18.39 9.50 12.53
N GLN A 6 -17.53 9.17 13.48
CA GLN A 6 -17.40 9.92 14.73
C GLN A 6 -16.61 11.20 14.44
N ARG A 7 -17.25 12.35 14.59
CA ARG A 7 -16.63 13.68 14.39
C ARG A 7 -15.75 13.98 15.60
N THR A 8 -14.42 13.89 15.47
CA THR A 8 -13.50 14.49 16.44
C THR A 8 -13.40 15.99 16.17
N GLY A 9 -13.54 16.80 17.22
CA GLY A 9 -13.46 18.26 17.12
C GLY A 9 -12.02 18.70 16.85
N TYR A 10 -11.82 19.60 15.90
CA TYR A 10 -10.52 20.19 15.55
C TYR A 10 -10.45 21.63 16.09
N ASP A 11 -9.48 21.92 16.95
CA ASP A 11 -9.07 23.28 17.30
C ASP A 11 -7.61 23.47 16.85
N ALA A 12 -7.37 24.48 16.01
CA ALA A 12 -6.22 24.54 15.09
C ALA A 12 -5.00 25.30 15.64
N ALA A 13 -4.91 25.54 16.95
CA ALA A 13 -4.01 26.57 17.48
C ALA A 13 -2.63 26.10 17.97
N GLU A 14 -2.41 24.84 18.37
CA GLU A 14 -1.10 24.44 18.93
C GLU A 14 -0.73 22.99 18.57
N ILE A 15 0.10 22.81 17.54
CA ILE A 15 0.86 21.57 17.38
C ILE A 15 2.34 21.94 17.23
N HIS A 16 3.03 21.92 18.36
CA HIS A 16 4.48 21.74 18.45
C HIS A 16 4.74 20.35 19.01
N THR A 17 4.93 19.34 18.14
CA THR A 17 5.52 18.07 18.54
C THR A 17 6.33 17.49 17.36
N PRO A 18 7.61 17.13 17.56
CA PRO A 18 8.31 16.23 16.66
C PRO A 18 7.88 14.81 17.04
N VAL A 19 6.93 14.24 16.32
CA VAL A 19 6.56 12.82 16.52
C VAL A 19 7.57 11.97 15.76
N TRP A 20 8.68 11.68 16.42
CA TRP A 20 9.48 10.49 16.16
C TRP A 20 8.61 9.28 16.52
N TYR A 21 8.48 8.30 15.63
CA TYR A 21 7.75 7.03 15.85
C TYR A 21 8.57 6.07 16.75
N PRO A 22 8.30 5.92 18.06
CA PRO A 22 9.05 5.01 18.92
C PRO A 22 8.27 3.71 19.16
N ASP A 23 6.96 3.67 18.91
CA ASP A 23 6.08 2.53 19.16
C ASP A 23 5.09 2.35 18.00
N ARG A 24 5.25 1.27 17.24
CA ARG A 24 4.44 0.92 16.05
C ARG A 24 3.10 0.23 16.38
N GLU A 25 2.70 0.15 17.65
CA GLU A 25 1.58 -0.72 18.08
C GLU A 25 0.23 -0.02 18.30
N ALA A 26 0.09 1.29 18.10
CA ALA A 26 -1.16 1.99 18.40
C ALA A 26 -1.59 2.94 17.30
N VAL A 27 -2.26 2.43 16.26
CA VAL A 27 -3.12 3.25 15.40
C VAL A 27 -4.41 2.48 15.12
N THR A 28 -5.45 2.78 15.90
CA THR A 28 -6.82 2.31 15.63
C THR A 28 -7.57 3.32 14.77
N ALA A 29 -8.36 2.75 13.87
CA ALA A 29 -9.35 3.37 12.99
C ALA A 29 -8.78 4.10 11.77
N VAL A 30 -9.38 3.71 10.63
CA VAL A 30 -9.45 4.37 9.32
C VAL A 30 -9.50 5.92 9.37
N GLY A 31 -9.89 6.50 10.51
CA GLY A 31 -9.87 7.94 10.77
C GLY A 31 -8.49 8.61 10.75
N GLU A 32 -7.40 7.95 11.17
CA GLU A 32 -6.05 8.56 11.08
C GLU A 32 -5.41 8.41 9.69
N VAL A 33 -5.88 7.43 8.90
CA VAL A 33 -5.56 7.33 7.46
C VAL A 33 -6.26 8.43 6.65
N ILE A 34 -7.29 9.08 7.22
CA ILE A 34 -8.09 10.14 6.59
C ILE A 34 -7.80 11.53 7.20
N ALA A 35 -7.38 11.59 8.46
CA ALA A 35 -7.01 12.84 9.14
C ALA A 35 -5.58 13.21 8.78
N GLY A 36 -5.41 14.05 7.76
CA GLY A 36 -4.14 14.65 7.39
C GLY A 36 -3.41 15.22 8.61
N THR A 37 -2.47 14.46 9.13
CA THR A 37 -1.36 15.02 9.90
C THR A 37 -0.50 15.83 8.93
N ARG A 38 0.45 16.61 9.42
CA ARG A 38 1.38 17.39 8.59
C ARG A 38 2.28 16.52 7.69
N ASP A 39 2.02 15.22 7.62
CA ASP A 39 2.68 14.21 6.85
C ASP A 39 1.69 13.81 5.76
N TRP A 40 2.09 13.96 4.50
CA TRP A 40 1.26 13.87 3.29
C TRP A 40 0.74 12.45 2.99
N THR A 41 0.13 11.79 3.98
CA THR A 41 -0.50 10.48 3.87
C THR A 41 -2.00 10.66 4.04
N GLY A 42 -2.77 10.22 3.05
CA GLY A 42 -4.23 10.26 3.06
C GLY A 42 -4.82 9.02 2.41
N SER A 43 -6.13 9.05 2.14
CA SER A 43 -6.78 8.06 1.28
C SER A 43 -7.66 8.78 0.27
N VAL A 44 -7.45 8.48 -1.01
CA VAL A 44 -8.14 9.14 -2.14
C VAL A 44 -9.07 8.18 -2.90
N SER A 45 -9.02 6.89 -2.58
CA SER A 45 -9.83 5.84 -3.21
C SER A 45 -10.73 5.15 -2.19
N PRO A 46 -11.89 4.61 -2.61
CA PRO A 46 -12.77 3.89 -1.70
C PRO A 46 -12.08 2.64 -1.13
N PRO A 47 -12.39 2.26 0.12
CA PRO A 47 -11.93 1.00 0.68
C PRO A 47 -12.57 -0.18 -0.05
N VAL A 48 -11.92 -1.35 0.00
CA VAL A 48 -12.45 -2.60 -0.54
C VAL A 48 -12.61 -3.62 0.59
N ILE A 49 -13.74 -4.30 0.59
CA ILE A 49 -14.06 -5.39 1.53
C ILE A 49 -13.91 -6.71 0.78
N CYS A 50 -13.30 -7.67 1.45
CA CYS A 50 -13.33 -9.07 1.05
C CYS A 50 -13.67 -9.92 2.26
N ARG A 51 -14.82 -10.59 2.23
CA ARG A 51 -15.39 -11.31 3.38
C ARG A 51 -15.49 -10.41 4.63
N ASP A 52 -14.85 -10.80 5.74
CA ASP A 52 -14.89 -10.06 7.02
C ASP A 52 -13.72 -9.05 7.16
N VAL A 53 -12.94 -8.80 6.11
CA VAL A 53 -11.80 -7.86 6.14
C VAL A 53 -12.01 -6.68 5.20
N VAL A 54 -11.74 -5.47 5.68
CA VAL A 54 -11.66 -4.25 4.88
C VAL A 54 -10.21 -3.79 4.76
N VAL A 55 -9.85 -3.36 3.56
CA VAL A 55 -8.57 -2.72 3.26
C VAL A 55 -8.81 -1.28 2.81
N VAL A 56 -7.98 -0.37 3.32
CA VAL A 56 -7.96 1.04 2.91
C VAL A 56 -6.58 1.32 2.32
N GLY A 57 -6.56 1.75 1.07
CA GLY A 57 -5.34 2.21 0.41
C GLY A 57 -4.89 3.56 0.94
N SER A 58 -3.61 3.89 0.70
CA SER A 58 -3.01 5.17 1.08
C SER A 58 -2.52 5.93 -0.15
N SER A 59 -2.58 7.26 -0.07
CA SER A 59 -1.93 8.20 -0.97
C SER A 59 -0.84 8.91 -0.20
N GLY A 60 0.42 8.64 -0.55
CA GLY A 60 1.58 9.34 -0.04
C GLY A 60 2.04 10.44 -0.99
N MET A 61 3.02 11.23 -0.56
CA MET A 61 3.83 12.04 -1.47
C MET A 61 5.12 11.26 -1.76
N ASP A 62 5.33 10.92 -3.02
CA ASP A 62 6.35 9.99 -3.53
C ASP A 62 7.43 10.71 -4.37
N TRP A 63 7.17 11.95 -4.75
CA TRP A 63 8.13 12.87 -5.36
C TRP A 63 8.78 13.82 -4.34
N ARG A 64 10.12 13.94 -4.38
CA ARG A 64 10.84 14.88 -3.48
C ARG A 64 10.81 16.32 -3.99
N LEU A 65 10.12 17.19 -3.25
CA LEU A 65 10.24 18.65 -3.36
C LEU A 65 11.52 19.18 -2.70
N GLY A 66 12.66 19.02 -3.37
CA GLY A 66 13.90 19.72 -3.04
C GLY A 66 14.92 18.95 -2.19
N ARG A 67 16.15 19.49 -2.16
CA ARG A 67 17.35 18.88 -1.56
C ARG A 67 17.31 18.79 -0.02
N ASP A 68 16.42 19.57 0.61
CA ASP A 68 16.42 19.81 2.06
C ASP A 68 15.16 19.28 2.79
N GLN A 69 14.38 18.36 2.20
CA GLN A 69 13.27 17.73 2.92
C GLN A 69 13.81 16.70 3.93
N PRO A 70 13.63 16.92 5.25
CA PRO A 70 14.14 16.04 6.29
C PRO A 70 13.19 14.87 6.62
N VAL A 71 12.08 14.75 5.89
CA VAL A 71 11.01 13.79 6.21
C VAL A 71 11.15 12.58 5.29
N LEU A 72 11.50 11.44 5.88
CA LEU A 72 11.37 10.14 5.23
C LEU A 72 9.89 9.96 4.87
N VAL A 73 9.60 9.70 3.59
CA VAL A 73 8.24 9.32 3.17
C VAL A 73 7.91 8.02 3.91
N PRO A 74 6.74 7.89 4.54
CA PRO A 74 6.36 6.63 5.16
C PRO A 74 6.12 5.56 4.08
N PRO A 75 6.45 4.28 4.34
CA PRO A 75 6.04 3.18 3.48
C PRO A 75 4.52 3.11 3.33
N GLY A 76 4.08 2.79 2.13
CA GLY A 76 2.71 2.61 1.71
C GLY A 76 2.09 1.28 2.14
N ASP A 77 2.44 0.82 3.34
CA ASP A 77 2.00 -0.46 3.88
C ASP A 77 0.47 -0.58 3.86
N VAL A 78 -0.01 -1.76 3.49
CA VAL A 78 -1.44 -2.04 3.42
C VAL A 78 -1.85 -2.81 4.66
N ARG A 79 -2.94 -2.37 5.31
CA ARG A 79 -3.46 -2.98 6.53
C ARG A 79 -4.86 -3.51 6.31
N GLY A 80 -5.12 -4.70 6.82
CA GLY A 80 -6.45 -5.29 6.87
C GLY A 80 -7.09 -5.05 8.24
N PHE A 81 -8.37 -4.75 8.25
CA PHE A 81 -9.15 -4.54 9.46
C PHE A 81 -10.40 -5.43 9.46
N ASP A 82 -10.78 -5.95 10.61
CA ASP A 82 -12.06 -6.63 10.78
C ASP A 82 -13.22 -5.64 10.55
N VAL A 83 -14.14 -6.00 9.65
CA VAL A 83 -15.22 -5.10 9.20
C VAL A 83 -16.23 -4.74 10.30
N ARG A 84 -16.34 -5.57 11.36
CA ARG A 84 -17.34 -5.38 12.43
C ARG A 84 -16.79 -4.56 13.58
N THR A 85 -15.51 -4.75 13.90
CA THR A 85 -14.86 -4.19 15.09
C THR A 85 -13.90 -3.06 14.75
N GLY A 86 -13.41 -2.99 13.51
CA GLY A 86 -12.35 -2.06 13.10
C GLY A 86 -10.96 -2.42 13.63
N ALA A 87 -10.79 -3.58 14.25
CA ALA A 87 -9.50 -4.05 14.74
C ALA A 87 -8.58 -4.41 13.56
N MET A 88 -7.31 -3.99 13.61
CA MET A 88 -6.31 -4.38 12.62
C MET A 88 -6.00 -5.88 12.78
N VAL A 89 -6.06 -6.63 11.68
CA VAL A 89 -5.86 -8.09 11.67
C VAL A 89 -4.52 -8.50 11.05
N TRP A 90 -3.97 -7.68 10.14
CA TRP A 90 -2.67 -7.90 9.52
C TRP A 90 -2.13 -6.61 8.89
N THR A 91 -0.81 -6.61 8.64
CA THR A 91 -0.09 -5.58 7.87
C THR A 91 0.73 -6.27 6.79
N PHE A 92 0.68 -5.75 5.57
CA PHE A 92 1.56 -6.11 4.47
C PHE A 92 2.55 -4.96 4.23
N HIS A 93 3.85 -5.23 4.39
CA HIS A 93 4.89 -4.24 4.16
C HIS A 93 5.14 -4.05 2.67
N SER A 94 4.96 -2.82 2.17
CA SER A 94 5.15 -2.53 0.74
C SER A 94 6.62 -2.46 0.35
N ILE A 95 7.44 -1.98 1.29
CA ILE A 95 8.90 -2.10 1.28
C ILE A 95 9.27 -3.19 2.30
N PRO A 96 9.72 -4.38 1.84
CA PRO A 96 9.97 -5.51 2.71
C PRO A 96 11.02 -5.19 3.79
N HIS A 97 10.76 -5.63 5.02
CA HIS A 97 11.78 -5.62 6.07
C HIS A 97 12.86 -6.66 5.80
N ASP A 98 14.01 -6.53 6.47
CA ASP A 98 15.12 -7.49 6.32
C ASP A 98 14.64 -8.92 6.64
N GLY A 99 14.84 -9.84 5.69
CA GLY A 99 14.40 -11.24 5.79
C GLY A 99 13.01 -11.53 5.25
N GLU A 100 12.22 -10.51 4.88
CA GLU A 100 10.96 -10.68 4.17
C GLU A 100 11.17 -10.92 2.67
N PHE A 101 10.15 -11.48 2.01
CA PHE A 101 10.21 -11.72 0.57
C PHE A 101 10.36 -10.41 -0.20
N GLY A 102 11.34 -10.34 -1.10
CA GLY A 102 11.63 -9.15 -1.90
C GLY A 102 12.64 -8.20 -1.28
N ALA A 103 13.04 -8.40 -0.02
CA ALA A 103 14.06 -7.57 0.65
C ALA A 103 15.43 -7.62 -0.07
N ASP A 104 15.72 -8.73 -0.76
CA ASP A 104 16.92 -8.93 -1.59
C ASP A 104 16.94 -8.07 -2.85
N THR A 105 15.81 -7.48 -3.24
CA THR A 105 15.68 -6.53 -4.36
C THR A 105 15.94 -5.08 -3.95
N TRP A 106 16.31 -4.85 -2.68
CA TRP A 106 16.62 -3.54 -2.13
C TRP A 106 18.01 -3.52 -1.50
N GLU A 107 18.52 -2.32 -1.26
CA GLU A 107 19.65 -2.13 -0.37
C GLU A 107 19.31 -2.50 1.09
N PRO A 108 20.28 -2.97 1.89
CA PRO A 108 20.05 -3.28 3.30
C PRO A 108 19.46 -2.10 4.10
N GLY A 109 18.42 -2.38 4.88
CA GLY A 109 17.69 -1.37 5.65
C GLY A 109 16.93 -0.34 4.80
N ALA A 110 16.61 -0.66 3.54
CA ALA A 110 15.85 0.22 2.65
C ALA A 110 14.52 0.70 3.24
N TRP A 111 13.81 -0.18 3.97
CA TRP A 111 12.53 0.14 4.64
C TRP A 111 12.63 1.27 5.67
N GLN A 112 13.84 1.66 6.10
CA GLN A 112 14.08 2.79 7.01
C GLN A 112 14.43 4.09 6.27
N LYS A 113 14.70 4.02 4.97
CA LYS A 113 15.27 5.12 4.16
C LYS A 113 14.34 5.57 3.04
N HIS A 114 13.51 4.65 2.56
CA HIS A 114 12.56 4.83 1.47
C HIS A 114 11.15 4.52 1.97
N GLY A 115 10.16 5.02 1.25
CA GLY A 115 8.74 4.93 1.50
C GLY A 115 7.95 5.03 0.19
N ALA A 116 6.72 5.54 0.29
CA ALA A 116 5.72 5.37 -0.77
C ALA A 116 5.56 3.88 -1.11
N ALA A 117 5.48 3.51 -2.39
CA ALA A 117 4.96 2.20 -2.78
C ALA A 117 3.62 1.95 -2.06
N ASN A 118 2.69 2.87 -2.27
CA ASN A 118 1.37 2.87 -1.67
C ASN A 118 0.30 2.44 -2.68
N VAL A 119 -0.90 2.14 -2.19
CA VAL A 119 -2.03 1.78 -3.05
C VAL A 119 -3.00 2.96 -3.04
N TRP A 120 -2.76 3.97 -3.87
CA TRP A 120 -3.64 5.14 -3.93
C TRP A 120 -4.82 4.96 -4.87
N SER A 121 -4.69 4.07 -5.87
CA SER A 121 -5.77 3.78 -6.82
C SER A 121 -6.79 2.80 -6.25
N MET A 122 -7.85 2.55 -7.02
CA MET A 122 -8.87 1.57 -6.72
C MET A 122 -8.27 0.15 -6.70
N MET A 123 -8.66 -0.62 -5.69
CA MET A 123 -8.33 -2.03 -5.55
C MET A 123 -9.46 -2.91 -6.08
N THR A 124 -9.24 -4.21 -6.15
CA THR A 124 -10.31 -5.18 -6.44
C THR A 124 -10.20 -6.37 -5.51
N ALA A 125 -11.34 -7.03 -5.24
CA ALA A 125 -11.41 -8.23 -4.42
C ALA A 125 -12.20 -9.34 -5.11
N ASP A 126 -11.85 -10.57 -4.79
CA ASP A 126 -12.60 -11.77 -5.14
C ASP A 126 -13.06 -12.44 -3.84
N ASP A 127 -14.36 -12.38 -3.55
CA ASP A 127 -14.93 -12.95 -2.31
C ASP A 127 -14.92 -14.48 -2.30
N ASP A 128 -15.06 -15.11 -3.48
CA ASP A 128 -15.11 -16.56 -3.62
C ASP A 128 -13.74 -17.15 -3.33
N LEU A 129 -12.68 -16.56 -3.89
CA LEU A 129 -11.29 -16.95 -3.61
C LEU A 129 -10.81 -16.40 -2.25
N GLY A 130 -11.28 -15.22 -1.84
CA GLY A 130 -10.87 -14.53 -0.63
C GLY A 130 -9.59 -13.74 -0.81
N TYR A 131 -9.46 -13.05 -1.94
CA TYR A 131 -8.23 -12.37 -2.34
C TYR A 131 -8.45 -10.89 -2.59
N PHE A 132 -7.46 -10.09 -2.21
CA PHE A 132 -7.32 -8.70 -2.62
C PHE A 132 -6.30 -8.59 -3.75
N TYR A 133 -6.55 -7.70 -4.70
CA TYR A 133 -5.65 -7.34 -5.79
C TYR A 133 -5.30 -5.86 -5.68
N LEU A 134 -4.03 -5.59 -5.41
CA LEU A 134 -3.51 -4.31 -4.96
C LEU A 134 -2.51 -3.74 -5.99
N PRO A 135 -2.85 -2.64 -6.68
CA PRO A 135 -1.90 -1.94 -7.56
C PRO A 135 -1.01 -1.01 -6.73
N PHE A 136 0.24 -1.41 -6.49
CA PHE A 136 1.23 -0.60 -5.78
C PHE A 136 1.85 0.46 -6.70
N SER A 137 2.06 1.65 -6.14
CA SER A 137 2.72 2.79 -6.79
C SER A 137 4.24 2.67 -6.79
N THR A 138 4.88 3.69 -7.34
CA THR A 138 6.31 3.90 -7.35
C THR A 138 6.81 4.18 -5.91
N PRO A 139 7.99 3.67 -5.52
CA PRO A 139 8.61 4.04 -4.24
C PRO A 139 9.39 5.37 -4.32
N ASP A 140 9.39 6.14 -3.23
CA ASP A 140 10.06 7.45 -3.20
C ASP A 140 11.58 7.29 -3.34
N ASN A 141 12.31 8.11 -4.10
CA ASN A 141 11.85 9.23 -4.93
C ASN A 141 11.58 8.78 -6.38
N ASP A 142 10.40 9.06 -6.89
CA ASP A 142 9.92 8.50 -8.16
C ASP A 142 10.68 9.01 -9.39
N PHE A 143 11.45 10.10 -9.27
CA PHE A 143 12.26 10.67 -10.37
C PHE A 143 13.77 10.51 -10.18
N TYR A 144 14.22 9.70 -9.23
CA TYR A 144 15.64 9.51 -8.94
C TYR A 144 15.98 8.08 -8.48
N GLY A 145 16.94 7.45 -9.17
CA GLY A 145 17.36 6.06 -8.92
C GLY A 145 18.24 5.83 -7.69
N GLY A 146 18.13 6.67 -6.66
CA GLY A 146 18.89 6.56 -5.41
C GLY A 146 18.54 5.36 -4.53
N ARG A 147 17.91 4.32 -5.11
CA ARG A 147 17.42 3.11 -4.47
C ARG A 147 17.82 1.91 -5.35
N PRO A 148 19.08 1.48 -5.30
CA PRO A 148 19.54 0.41 -6.18
C PRO A 148 18.74 -0.89 -5.98
N GLY A 149 18.49 -1.61 -7.07
CA GLY A 149 17.72 -2.86 -7.10
C GLY A 149 16.35 -2.71 -7.75
N ASP A 150 15.63 -3.83 -7.92
CA ASP A 150 14.33 -3.85 -8.60
C ASP A 150 13.23 -3.15 -7.80
N ASN A 151 13.43 -2.97 -6.48
CA ASN A 151 12.53 -2.25 -5.57
C ASN A 151 11.14 -2.89 -5.39
N LEU A 152 11.07 -4.21 -5.23
CA LEU A 152 9.81 -4.93 -5.02
C LEU A 152 9.19 -4.60 -3.64
N PHE A 153 7.95 -4.16 -3.49
CA PHE A 153 6.77 -4.32 -4.36
C PHE A 153 6.34 -3.06 -5.13
N GLY A 154 7.24 -2.12 -5.37
CA GLY A 154 6.95 -0.95 -6.20
C GLY A 154 6.43 -1.34 -7.59
N GLU A 155 5.50 -0.54 -8.12
CA GLU A 155 4.92 -0.69 -9.47
C GLU A 155 4.49 -2.13 -9.78
N SER A 156 3.89 -2.79 -8.79
CA SER A 156 3.51 -4.20 -8.85
C SER A 156 2.00 -4.37 -8.65
N LEU A 157 1.44 -5.37 -9.32
CA LEU A 157 0.16 -5.93 -8.94
C LEU A 157 0.39 -7.05 -7.94
N VAL A 158 -0.12 -6.87 -6.72
CA VAL A 158 0.06 -7.84 -5.62
C VAL A 158 -1.28 -8.48 -5.26
N CYS A 159 -1.30 -9.80 -5.14
CA CYS A 159 -2.45 -10.57 -4.67
C CYS A 159 -2.23 -11.04 -3.23
N LEU A 160 -3.10 -10.62 -2.32
CA LEU A 160 -3.04 -10.99 -0.91
C LEU A 160 -4.22 -11.89 -0.52
N ASN A 161 -3.97 -12.82 0.40
CA ASN A 161 -5.03 -13.52 1.11
C ASN A 161 -5.75 -12.56 2.05
N ALA A 162 -7.07 -12.40 1.89
CA ALA A 162 -7.84 -11.42 2.65
C ALA A 162 -7.81 -11.66 4.16
N ALA A 163 -7.77 -12.92 4.61
CA ALA A 163 -7.82 -13.25 6.02
C ALA A 163 -6.45 -13.08 6.73
N THR A 164 -5.35 -13.33 6.01
CA THR A 164 -4.01 -13.38 6.62
C THR A 164 -3.08 -12.24 6.20
N GLY A 165 -3.40 -11.53 5.12
CA GLY A 165 -2.49 -10.54 4.52
C GLY A 165 -1.30 -11.18 3.78
N GLU A 166 -1.22 -12.51 3.72
CA GLU A 166 -0.11 -13.20 3.08
C GLU A 166 -0.15 -13.05 1.56
N ARG A 167 1.03 -12.83 0.96
CA ARG A 167 1.20 -12.75 -0.48
C ARG A 167 0.93 -14.11 -1.14
N VAL A 168 -0.12 -14.18 -1.96
CA VAL A 168 -0.41 -15.35 -2.80
C VAL A 168 0.51 -15.33 -4.03
N TRP A 169 0.52 -14.22 -4.75
CA TRP A 169 1.39 -13.97 -5.90
C TRP A 169 1.58 -12.46 -6.09
N HIS A 170 2.51 -12.08 -6.94
CA HIS A 170 2.66 -10.71 -7.42
C HIS A 170 3.16 -10.72 -8.87
N TYR A 171 3.00 -9.61 -9.57
CA TYR A 171 3.63 -9.33 -10.84
C TYR A 171 4.14 -7.90 -10.81
N GLN A 172 5.46 -7.72 -10.91
CA GLN A 172 6.08 -6.40 -10.98
C GLN A 172 6.08 -5.93 -12.43
N LEU A 173 5.47 -4.77 -12.70
CA LEU A 173 5.35 -4.24 -14.06
C LEU A 173 6.61 -3.47 -14.45
N ILE A 174 7.15 -2.69 -13.51
CA ILE A 174 8.34 -1.86 -13.70
C ILE A 174 9.35 -2.22 -12.62
N HIS A 175 10.56 -2.52 -13.04
CA HIS A 175 11.70 -2.76 -12.16
C HIS A 175 12.48 -1.46 -12.03
N HIS A 176 12.80 -1.07 -10.80
CA HIS A 176 13.56 0.15 -10.52
C HIS A 176 12.91 1.41 -11.14
N GLY A 177 11.69 1.74 -10.73
CA GLY A 177 10.94 2.90 -11.22
C GLY A 177 11.65 4.24 -11.05
N LEU A 178 11.67 5.03 -12.14
CA LEU A 178 12.31 6.35 -12.27
C LEU A 178 11.41 7.41 -12.91
N TRP A 179 10.14 7.07 -13.19
CA TRP A 179 9.26 7.89 -14.01
C TRP A 179 7.84 8.04 -13.47
N ASP A 180 7.59 7.63 -12.21
CA ASP A 180 6.24 7.71 -11.61
C ASP A 180 5.21 6.97 -12.50
N TYR A 181 5.51 5.71 -12.84
CA TYR A 181 4.66 4.85 -13.68
C TYR A 181 3.73 4.00 -12.84
N ASP A 182 3.04 4.70 -11.94
CA ASP A 182 2.00 4.17 -11.09
C ASP A 182 0.93 3.45 -11.89
N ILE A 183 0.40 2.37 -11.31
CA ILE A 183 -0.71 1.60 -11.87
C ILE A 183 -2.01 2.29 -11.47
N PRO A 184 -2.65 3.10 -12.35
CA PRO A 184 -3.69 4.02 -11.93
C PRO A 184 -5.09 3.39 -11.97
N ALA A 185 -5.20 2.11 -12.36
CA ALA A 185 -6.46 1.44 -12.62
C ALA A 185 -6.64 0.20 -11.73
N ALA A 186 -7.89 -0.03 -11.33
CA ALA A 186 -8.29 -1.24 -10.64
C ALA A 186 -8.04 -2.49 -11.52
N PRO A 187 -7.50 -3.57 -10.96
CA PRO A 187 -7.42 -4.85 -11.64
C PRO A 187 -8.81 -5.37 -12.03
N ILE A 188 -9.01 -5.78 -13.28
CA ILE A 188 -10.28 -6.34 -13.74
C ILE A 188 -10.26 -7.86 -13.55
N LEU A 189 -11.23 -8.39 -12.79
CA LEU A 189 -11.47 -9.82 -12.66
C LEU A 189 -12.51 -10.28 -13.68
N LEU A 190 -12.17 -11.30 -14.46
CA LEU A 190 -13.04 -11.85 -15.50
C LEU A 190 -12.76 -13.34 -15.66
N ASP A 191 -13.82 -14.13 -15.79
CA ASP A 191 -13.77 -15.52 -16.23
C ASP A 191 -14.15 -15.62 -17.71
N PRO A 192 -13.20 -15.49 -18.65
CA PRO A 192 -13.51 -15.61 -20.07
C PRO A 192 -13.72 -17.08 -20.45
N SER A 193 -14.72 -17.34 -21.29
CA SER A 193 -14.78 -18.57 -22.05
C SER A 193 -13.72 -18.53 -23.16
N LEU A 194 -12.54 -19.06 -22.88
CA LEU A 194 -11.50 -19.20 -23.88
C LEU A 194 -11.90 -20.30 -24.88
N THR A 195 -12.34 -19.92 -26.07
CA THR A 195 -12.44 -20.86 -27.19
C THR A 195 -11.02 -21.23 -27.61
N ASP A 196 -10.57 -22.43 -27.23
CA ASP A 196 -9.20 -22.88 -27.39
C ASP A 196 -8.74 -22.95 -28.86
N SER A 197 -7.52 -22.47 -29.11
CA SER A 197 -6.65 -23.13 -30.09
C SER A 197 -5.17 -23.16 -29.70
N ARG A 198 -4.75 -22.65 -28.54
CA ARG A 198 -3.33 -22.67 -28.11
C ARG A 198 -3.21 -22.62 -26.59
N SER A 199 -3.17 -23.81 -25.98
CA SER A 199 -2.60 -24.03 -24.65
C SER A 199 -1.22 -23.36 -24.54
N ARG A 200 -1.10 -22.27 -23.77
CA ARG A 200 0.20 -21.77 -23.33
C ARG A 200 0.46 -22.25 -21.92
N ARG A 201 1.34 -23.26 -21.82
CA ARG A 201 2.10 -23.54 -20.60
C ARG A 201 2.94 -22.29 -20.31
N TRP A 202 2.67 -21.62 -19.20
CA TRP A 202 3.65 -20.73 -18.60
C TRP A 202 4.61 -21.62 -17.80
N HIS A 203 5.82 -21.82 -18.34
CA HIS A 203 6.89 -22.52 -17.66
C HIS A 203 7.69 -21.52 -16.82
N LYS A 204 7.68 -21.78 -15.51
CA LYS A 204 8.61 -21.40 -14.43
C LYS A 204 9.07 -19.94 -14.34
#